data_AF-A0A7Y5PX38-F1
#
_entry.id   AF-A0A7Y5PX38-F1
#
_cell.length_a   1.000
_cell.length_b   1.000
_cell.length_c   1.000
_cell.angle_alpha   90.00
_cell.angle_beta   90.00
_cell.angle_gamma   90.00
#
_symmetry.space_group_name_H-M   'P 1'
#
loop_
_entity.id
_entity.type
_entity.pdbx_description
1 polymer ?
#
loop_
_entity_poly.entity_id
_entity_poly.type
_entity_poly.pdbx_seq_one_letter_code
_entity_poly.pdbx_strand_id
1 'polypeptide(L)'
;MSRLVAYAILRSGSATPLRDVERFSDEAELDARDRGLVRRILGTEVRRRTTIRAVIHAIAPAIKNAEMLAHLHVALAQVLFLDRIPPHAVLSECSNAVRQTLGPAKVRIAREFLKSVYDRLENARSGDPRRDLVGRNLAFREPVFRDPVEHPLLWAEDALSMPAPMLKRWIARHGEAKARALAELALDEAP
;
A
#
# COMPACT_ATOMS: atom_id res chain seq x y z
N MET A 1 15.85 1.59 10.16
CA MET A 1 15.26 2.62 11.05
C MET A 1 13.98 3.21 10.45
N SER A 2 14.02 3.82 9.25
CA SER A 2 12.85 4.41 8.58
C SER A 2 11.56 3.56 8.57
N ARG A 3 11.63 2.24 8.31
CA ARG A 3 10.42 1.38 8.25
C ARG A 3 9.79 1.19 9.62
N LEU A 4 10.61 1.13 10.67
CA LEU A 4 10.14 1.05 12.05
C LEU A 4 9.40 2.33 12.45
N VAL A 5 9.93 3.49 12.05
CA VAL A 5 9.28 4.80 12.27
C VAL A 5 7.95 4.88 11.51
N ALA A 6 7.92 4.49 10.23
CA ALA A 6 6.68 4.44 9.46
C ALA A 6 5.63 3.51 10.12
N TYR A 7 6.05 2.33 10.59
CA TYR A 7 5.20 1.43 11.37
C TYR A 7 4.67 2.10 12.65
N ALA A 8 5.54 2.74 13.44
CA ALA A 8 5.16 3.39 14.69
C ALA A 8 4.13 4.49 14.44
N ILE A 9 4.30 5.28 13.38
CA ILE A 9 3.33 6.29 12.96
C ILE A 9 1.99 5.65 12.59
N LEU A 10 1.96 4.56 11.81
CA LEU A 10 0.69 3.86 11.49
C LEU A 10 0.01 3.26 12.72
N ARG A 11 0.78 2.91 13.76
CA ARG A 11 0.26 2.34 15.01
C ARG A 11 -0.07 3.37 16.08
N SER A 12 0.34 4.63 15.89
CA SER A 12 0.09 5.74 16.83
C SER A 12 -1.40 6.05 17.07
N GLY A 13 -2.28 5.61 16.17
CA GLY A 13 -3.70 5.99 16.19
C GLY A 13 -4.00 7.37 15.60
N SER A 14 -2.99 8.05 15.05
CA SER A 14 -3.17 9.36 14.42
C SER A 14 -4.11 9.30 13.22
N ALA A 15 -5.07 10.23 13.20
CA ALA A 15 -5.93 10.47 12.04
C ALA A 15 -5.17 11.14 10.87
N THR A 16 -4.02 11.76 11.15
CA THR A 16 -3.19 12.45 10.15
C THR A 16 -1.73 11.98 10.19
N PRO A 17 -1.43 10.72 9.80
CA PRO A 17 -0.09 10.12 9.89
C PRO A 17 1.04 10.97 9.27
N LEU A 18 0.75 11.68 8.18
CA LEU A 18 1.75 12.52 7.49
C LEU A 18 2.20 13.74 8.32
N ARG A 19 1.36 14.24 9.23
CA ARG A 19 1.72 15.35 10.12
C ARG A 19 2.65 14.91 11.25
N ASP A 20 2.60 13.63 11.60
CA ASP A 20 3.43 13.04 12.65
C ASP A 20 4.86 12.69 12.19
N VAL A 21 5.13 12.75 10.89
CA VAL A 21 6.43 12.36 10.32
C VAL A 21 7.59 13.12 10.94
N GLU A 22 7.48 14.45 11.07
CA GLU A 22 8.55 15.28 11.63
C GLU A 22 8.86 14.86 13.06
N ARG A 23 7.83 14.87 13.92
CA ARG A 23 7.96 14.52 15.34
C ARG A 23 8.59 13.13 15.54
N PHE A 24 8.05 12.09 14.91
CA PHE A 24 8.57 10.72 15.08
C PHE A 24 9.97 10.54 14.45
N SER A 25 10.29 11.30 13.40
CA SER A 25 11.63 11.23 12.79
C SER A 25 12.66 11.92 13.67
N ASP A 26 12.30 13.02 14.33
CA ASP A 26 13.16 13.74 15.27
C ASP A 26 13.40 12.92 16.54
N GLU A 27 12.35 12.31 17.10
CA GLU A 27 12.44 11.38 18.24
C GLU A 27 13.35 10.17 17.94
N ALA A 28 13.43 9.75 16.68
CA ALA A 28 14.26 8.63 16.22
C ALA A 28 15.60 9.09 15.59
N GLU A 29 15.92 10.38 15.69
CA GLU A 29 17.15 11.00 15.16
C GLU A 29 17.42 10.65 13.68
N LEU A 30 16.38 10.60 12.84
CA LEU A 30 16.53 10.31 11.43
C LEU A 30 17.15 11.50 10.68
N ASP A 31 18.06 11.19 9.76
CA ASP A 31 18.56 12.17 8.82
C ASP A 31 17.47 12.62 7.82
N ALA A 32 17.75 13.67 7.05
CA ALA A 32 16.80 14.21 6.08
C ALA A 32 16.40 13.21 4.98
N ARG A 33 17.30 12.28 4.62
CA ARG A 33 17.04 11.27 3.58
C ARG A 33 16.07 10.22 4.09
N ASP A 34 16.30 9.69 5.28
CA ASP A 34 15.47 8.71 5.94
C ASP A 34 14.09 9.29 6.29
N ARG A 35 14.04 10.54 6.77
CA ARG A 35 12.78 11.29 6.95
C ARG A 35 12.00 11.41 5.65
N GLY A 36 12.68 11.75 4.54
CA GLY A 36 12.07 11.81 3.22
C GLY A 36 11.47 10.47 2.77
N LEU A 37 12.15 9.37 3.10
CA LEU A 37 11.65 8.02 2.83
C LEU A 37 10.43 7.65 3.68
N VAL A 38 10.42 7.97 4.97
CA VAL A 38 9.24 7.79 5.84
C VAL A 38 8.04 8.54 5.28
N ARG A 39 8.21 9.82 4.92
CA ARG A 39 7.17 10.64 4.31
C ARG A 39 6.61 10.01 3.05
N ARG A 40 7.49 9.53 2.16
CA ARG A 40 7.07 8.88 0.91
C ARG A 40 6.28 7.60 1.18
N ILE A 41 6.80 6.70 2.00
CA ILE A 41 6.12 5.44 2.37
C ILE A 41 4.72 5.71 2.92
N LEU A 42 4.58 6.65 3.87
CA LEU A 42 3.29 6.96 4.48
C LEU A 42 2.33 7.67 3.52
N GLY A 43 2.84 8.57 2.69
CA GLY A 43 2.04 9.26 1.68
C GLY A 43 1.45 8.28 0.67
N THR A 44 2.28 7.37 0.18
CA THR A 44 1.85 6.26 -0.68
C THR A 44 0.85 5.36 0.04
N GLU A 45 1.14 4.93 1.28
CA GLU A 45 0.27 4.04 2.04
C GLU A 45 -1.12 4.65 2.26
N VAL A 46 -1.20 5.91 2.67
CA VAL A 46 -2.48 6.59 2.90
C VAL A 46 -3.29 6.67 1.60
N ARG A 47 -2.64 7.02 0.49
CA ARG A 47 -3.27 7.16 -0.83
C ARG A 47 -3.71 5.83 -1.43
N ARG A 48 -2.97 4.74 -1.14
CA ARG A 48 -3.18 3.39 -1.69
C ARG A 48 -3.71 2.40 -0.66
N ARG A 49 -4.23 2.88 0.47
CA ARG A 49 -4.53 2.05 1.65
C ARG A 49 -5.50 0.92 1.34
N THR A 50 -6.57 1.20 0.60
CA THR A 50 -7.57 0.18 0.27
C THR A 50 -7.03 -0.79 -0.77
N THR A 51 -6.22 -0.33 -1.71
CA THR A 51 -5.50 -1.18 -2.67
C THR A 51 -4.57 -2.15 -1.96
N ILE A 52 -3.76 -1.66 -1.02
CA ILE A 52 -2.88 -2.49 -0.19
C ILE A 52 -3.69 -3.52 0.61
N ARG A 53 -4.84 -3.13 1.17
CA ARG A 53 -5.74 -4.06 1.88
C ARG A 53 -6.31 -5.14 0.96
N ALA A 54 -6.72 -4.79 -0.26
CA ALA A 54 -7.21 -5.74 -1.24
C ALA A 54 -6.14 -6.79 -1.57
N VAL A 55 -4.89 -6.35 -1.78
CA VAL A 55 -3.74 -7.25 -2.02
C VAL A 55 -3.50 -8.17 -0.82
N ILE A 56 -3.49 -7.65 0.42
CA ILE A 56 -3.32 -8.48 1.62
C ILE A 56 -4.48 -9.49 1.73
N HIS A 57 -5.71 -9.07 1.47
CA HIS A 57 -6.88 -9.95 1.56
C HIS A 57 -6.85 -11.07 0.53
N ALA A 58 -6.46 -10.78 -0.71
CA ALA A 58 -6.36 -11.77 -1.78
C ALA A 58 -5.27 -12.82 -1.51
N ILE A 59 -4.13 -12.40 -0.94
CA ILE A 59 -2.95 -13.26 -0.78
C ILE A 59 -2.94 -13.99 0.56
N ALA A 60 -3.31 -13.31 1.65
CA ALA A 60 -3.21 -13.84 3.01
C ALA A 60 -4.41 -13.43 3.87
N PRO A 61 -5.64 -13.91 3.54
CA PRO A 61 -6.86 -13.50 4.23
C PRO A 61 -6.86 -13.85 5.72
N ALA A 62 -6.06 -14.83 6.16
CA ALA A 62 -5.92 -15.24 7.55
C ALA A 62 -5.14 -14.25 8.43
N ILE A 63 -4.36 -13.32 7.86
CA ILE A 63 -3.61 -12.33 8.64
C ILE A 63 -4.56 -11.22 9.09
N LYS A 64 -4.93 -11.24 10.37
CA LYS A 64 -5.82 -10.23 10.99
C LYS A 64 -5.15 -9.38 12.07
N ASN A 65 -3.94 -9.75 12.50
CA ASN A 65 -3.24 -9.05 13.57
C ASN A 65 -2.84 -7.63 13.10
N ALA A 66 -3.32 -6.60 13.81
CA ALA A 66 -3.14 -5.20 13.43
C ALA A 66 -1.67 -4.78 13.33
N GLU A 67 -0.81 -5.28 14.22
CA GLU A 67 0.63 -4.96 14.20
C GLU A 67 1.32 -5.55 12.97
N MET A 68 1.02 -6.82 12.64
CA MET A 68 1.53 -7.45 11.43
C MET A 68 1.02 -6.71 10.19
N LEU A 69 -0.27 -6.37 10.15
CA LEU A 69 -0.85 -5.62 9.04
C LEU A 69 -0.15 -4.27 8.82
N ALA A 70 0.19 -3.53 9.88
CA ALA A 70 0.93 -2.27 9.73
C ALA A 70 2.31 -2.47 9.06
N HIS A 71 3.04 -3.54 9.42
CA HIS A 71 4.29 -3.90 8.73
C HIS A 71 4.07 -4.25 7.27
N LEU A 72 3.02 -5.02 6.96
CA LEU A 72 2.68 -5.38 5.59
C LEU A 72 2.27 -4.17 4.76
N HIS A 73 1.56 -3.21 5.34
CA HIS A 73 1.23 -1.94 4.71
C HIS A 73 2.48 -1.14 4.34
N VAL A 74 3.41 -0.98 5.28
CA VAL A 74 4.70 -0.31 5.06
C VAL A 74 5.50 -1.03 3.96
N ALA A 75 5.54 -2.36 3.97
CA ALA A 75 6.28 -3.12 2.99
C ALA A 75 5.63 -3.05 1.59
N LEU A 76 4.32 -3.24 1.48
CA LEU A 76 3.60 -3.21 0.20
C LEU A 76 3.60 -1.84 -0.46
N ALA A 77 3.55 -0.75 0.32
CA ALA A 77 3.74 0.59 -0.22
C ALA A 77 5.06 0.69 -1.01
N GLN A 78 6.13 0.07 -0.50
CA GLN A 78 7.42 0.04 -1.18
C GLN A 78 7.42 -0.91 -2.38
N VAL A 79 6.97 -2.16 -2.20
CA VAL A 79 6.97 -3.19 -3.25
C VAL A 79 6.21 -2.73 -4.49
N LEU A 80 5.02 -2.15 -4.31
CA LEU A 80 4.09 -1.90 -5.39
C LEU A 80 4.28 -0.53 -6.06
N PHE A 81 4.81 0.45 -5.32
CA PHE A 81 4.77 1.85 -5.76
C PHE A 81 6.11 2.58 -5.70
N LEU A 82 7.16 2.04 -5.04
CA LEU A 82 8.45 2.72 -4.91
C LEU A 82 9.58 1.99 -5.66
N ASP A 83 9.72 2.29 -6.96
CA ASP A 83 10.63 1.61 -7.91
C ASP A 83 12.11 1.58 -7.52
N ARG A 84 12.56 2.57 -6.74
CA ARG A 84 13.99 2.72 -6.41
C ARG A 84 14.44 1.83 -5.25
N ILE A 85 13.55 1.05 -4.64
CA ILE A 85 13.86 0.20 -3.49
C ILE A 85 13.97 -1.25 -3.95
N PRO A 86 15.16 -1.86 -3.88
CA PRO A 86 15.34 -3.22 -4.38
C PRO A 86 14.62 -4.25 -3.49
N PRO A 87 14.14 -5.38 -4.05
CA PRO A 87 13.34 -6.36 -3.30
C PRO A 87 13.98 -6.89 -2.02
N HIS A 88 15.28 -7.18 -2.06
CA HIS A 88 16.02 -7.68 -0.91
C HIS A 88 16.08 -6.66 0.25
N ALA A 89 16.11 -5.35 -0.05
CA ALA A 89 16.09 -4.30 0.97
C ALA A 89 14.72 -4.24 1.66
N VAL A 90 13.62 -4.34 0.91
CA VAL A 90 12.26 -4.40 1.49
C VAL A 90 12.14 -5.62 2.41
N LEU A 91 12.58 -6.79 1.96
CA LEU A 91 12.55 -8.02 2.74
C LEU A 91 13.38 -7.92 4.02
N SER A 92 14.62 -7.42 3.92
CA SER A 92 15.53 -7.26 5.06
C SER A 92 14.96 -6.28 6.09
N GLU A 93 14.58 -5.07 5.65
CA GLU A 93 14.07 -4.03 6.54
C GLU A 93 12.74 -4.42 7.20
N CYS A 94 11.82 -5.05 6.46
CA CYS A 94 10.58 -5.57 7.04
C CYS A 94 10.87 -6.67 8.07
N SER A 95 11.80 -7.60 7.78
CA SER A 95 12.20 -8.65 8.72
C SER A 95 12.77 -8.06 10.01
N ASN A 96 13.62 -7.03 9.90
CA ASN A 96 14.22 -6.36 11.05
C ASN A 96 13.18 -5.62 11.88
N ALA A 97 12.27 -4.86 11.25
CA ALA A 97 11.20 -4.16 11.93
C ALA A 97 10.26 -5.13 12.66
N VAL A 98 9.81 -6.21 11.98
CA VAL A 98 8.98 -7.25 12.59
C VAL A 98 9.69 -7.95 13.75
N ARG A 99 10.99 -8.24 13.61
CA ARG A 99 11.78 -8.85 14.69
C ARG A 99 11.81 -7.97 15.94
N GLN A 100 11.98 -6.66 15.77
CA GLN A 100 12.08 -5.71 16.87
C GLN A 100 10.74 -5.49 17.57
N THR A 101 9.61 -5.53 16.85
CA THR A 101 8.30 -5.19 17.42
C THR A 101 7.44 -6.40 17.79
N LEU A 102 7.55 -7.51 17.04
CA LEU A 102 6.72 -8.71 17.20
C LEU A 102 7.52 -9.97 17.54
N GLY A 103 8.84 -9.85 17.61
CA GLY A 103 9.74 -10.95 17.94
C GLY A 103 10.12 -11.84 16.74
N PRO A 104 11.18 -12.65 16.91
CA PRO A 104 11.78 -13.44 15.84
C PRO A 104 10.83 -14.46 15.20
N ALA A 105 9.89 -15.02 15.97
CA ALA A 105 8.94 -16.02 15.48
C ALA A 105 8.00 -15.48 14.39
N LYS A 106 7.73 -14.17 14.37
CA LYS A 106 6.81 -13.54 13.41
C LYS A 106 7.48 -13.15 12.09
N VAL A 107 8.81 -13.10 12.06
CA VAL A 107 9.59 -12.73 10.87
C VAL A 107 9.28 -13.65 9.69
N ARG A 108 9.15 -14.97 9.93
CA ARG A 108 8.84 -15.94 8.88
C ARG A 108 7.53 -15.60 8.16
N ILE A 109 6.49 -15.21 8.90
CA ILE A 109 5.18 -14.89 8.35
C ILE A 109 5.27 -13.71 7.38
N ALA A 110 5.91 -12.60 7.80
CA ALA A 110 6.08 -11.43 6.96
C ALA A 110 6.92 -11.72 5.70
N ARG A 111 7.99 -12.50 5.84
CA ARG A 111 8.85 -12.87 4.70
C ARG A 111 8.14 -13.74 3.68
N GLU A 112 7.43 -14.78 4.12
CA GLU A 112 6.71 -15.66 3.22
C GLU A 112 5.58 -14.91 2.51
N PHE A 113 4.89 -14.00 3.20
CA PHE A 113 3.93 -13.09 2.55
C PHE A 113 4.59 -12.26 1.45
N LEU A 114 5.70 -11.59 1.73
CA LEU A 114 6.36 -10.73 0.72
C LEU A 114 6.93 -11.52 -0.46
N LYS A 115 7.49 -12.71 -0.23
CA LYS A 115 7.89 -13.61 -1.32
C LYS A 115 6.69 -13.99 -2.18
N SER A 116 5.59 -14.39 -1.55
CA SER A 116 4.33 -14.73 -2.21
C SER A 116 3.77 -13.58 -3.06
N VAL A 117 3.97 -12.32 -2.64
CA VAL A 117 3.65 -11.13 -3.45
C VAL A 117 4.58 -11.05 -4.66
N TYR A 118 5.89 -11.08 -4.47
CA TYR A 118 6.86 -11.01 -5.58
C TYR A 118 6.65 -12.12 -6.62
N ASP A 119 6.39 -13.34 -6.17
CA ASP A 119 6.16 -14.49 -7.05
C ASP A 119 4.90 -14.34 -7.92
N ARG A 120 3.94 -13.51 -7.49
CA ARG A 120 2.69 -13.24 -8.22
C ARG A 120 2.76 -11.98 -9.08
N LEU A 121 3.80 -11.15 -8.93
CA LEU A 121 3.92 -9.92 -9.70
C LEU A 121 4.52 -10.19 -11.08
N GLU A 122 3.99 -9.48 -12.07
CA GLU A 122 4.47 -9.45 -13.44
C GLU A 122 4.84 -8.01 -13.78
N ASN A 123 6.03 -7.80 -14.35
CA ASN A 123 6.53 -6.47 -14.77
C ASN A 123 5.95 -6.03 -16.12
N ALA A 124 4.65 -6.21 -16.27
CA ALA A 124 3.88 -5.88 -17.46
C ALA A 124 2.42 -5.63 -17.07
N ARG A 125 1.68 -4.95 -17.94
CA ARG A 125 0.22 -4.94 -17.87
C ARG A 125 -0.33 -6.22 -18.49
N SER A 126 -1.36 -6.78 -17.85
CA SER A 126 -2.10 -7.93 -18.36
C SER A 126 -3.25 -7.51 -19.28
N GLY A 127 -3.76 -6.28 -19.14
CA GLY A 127 -4.98 -5.82 -19.80
C GLY A 127 -6.26 -6.24 -19.06
N ASP A 128 -6.18 -7.07 -18.02
CA ASP A 128 -7.29 -7.39 -17.13
C ASP A 128 -7.30 -6.41 -15.93
N PRO A 129 -8.35 -5.56 -15.80
CA PRO A 129 -8.44 -4.58 -14.71
C PRO A 129 -8.57 -5.21 -13.32
N ARG A 130 -8.84 -6.52 -13.21
CA ARG A 130 -8.85 -7.27 -11.94
C ARG A 130 -7.45 -7.65 -11.48
N ARG A 131 -6.47 -7.60 -12.39
CA ARG A 131 -5.07 -7.99 -12.18
C ARG A 131 -4.13 -6.79 -12.21
N ASP A 132 -4.44 -5.78 -13.04
CA ASP A 132 -3.57 -4.63 -13.29
C ASP A 132 -3.57 -3.63 -12.13
N LEU A 133 -2.37 -3.29 -11.64
CA LEU A 133 -2.19 -2.26 -10.63
C LEU A 133 -2.26 -0.86 -11.27
N VAL A 134 -3.32 -0.11 -10.97
CA VAL A 134 -3.58 1.19 -11.60
C VAL A 134 -2.48 2.22 -11.30
N GLY A 135 -2.00 2.86 -12.37
CA GLY A 135 -0.90 3.84 -12.34
C GLY A 135 0.50 3.22 -12.41
N ARG A 136 0.59 1.91 -12.62
CA ARG A 136 1.86 1.16 -12.65
C ARG A 136 1.93 0.26 -13.89
N ASN A 137 3.14 -0.15 -14.26
CA ASN A 137 3.36 -1.21 -15.25
C ASN A 137 3.57 -2.55 -14.52
N LEU A 138 2.58 -2.91 -13.70
CA LEU A 138 2.60 -4.10 -12.85
C LEU A 138 1.22 -4.76 -12.90
N ALA A 139 1.21 -6.09 -12.96
CA ALA A 139 0.02 -6.91 -12.86
C ALA A 139 0.26 -8.08 -11.89
N PHE A 140 -0.82 -8.60 -11.32
CA PHE A 140 -0.80 -9.86 -10.59
C PHE A 140 -1.10 -11.03 -11.54
N ARG A 141 -0.53 -12.21 -11.28
CA ARG A 141 -0.81 -13.45 -12.04
C ARG A 141 -2.27 -13.87 -11.93
N GLU A 142 -2.86 -13.70 -10.75
CA GLU A 142 -4.27 -13.97 -10.49
C GLU A 142 -5.05 -12.68 -10.21
N PRO A 143 -6.38 -12.66 -10.45
CA PRO A 143 -7.24 -11.54 -10.07
C PRO A 143 -7.13 -11.19 -8.57
N VAL A 144 -6.85 -9.93 -8.27
CA VAL A 144 -6.79 -9.37 -6.90
C VAL A 144 -7.95 -8.41 -6.64
N PHE A 145 -8.39 -7.69 -7.67
CA PHE A 145 -9.45 -6.70 -7.57
C PHE A 145 -10.78 -7.26 -8.08
N ARG A 146 -11.88 -6.74 -7.54
CA ARG A 146 -13.24 -7.10 -7.97
C ARG A 146 -13.49 -6.72 -9.42
N ASP A 147 -14.45 -7.37 -10.09
CA ASP A 147 -14.74 -7.10 -11.49
C ASP A 147 -15.34 -5.69 -11.68
N PRO A 148 -14.76 -4.81 -12.53
CA PRO A 148 -15.29 -3.47 -12.74
C PRO A 148 -16.61 -3.43 -13.52
N VAL A 149 -16.97 -4.48 -14.27
CA VAL A 149 -18.24 -4.55 -15.00
C VAL A 149 -19.36 -4.96 -14.04
N GLU A 150 -19.13 -5.97 -13.22
CA GLU A 150 -20.13 -6.45 -12.26
C GLU A 150 -20.23 -5.55 -11.02
N HIS A 151 -19.09 -5.02 -10.57
CA HIS A 151 -18.96 -4.30 -9.30
C HIS A 151 -18.11 -3.03 -9.42
N PRO A 152 -18.51 -2.04 -10.26
CA PRO A 152 -17.68 -0.86 -10.58
C PRO A 152 -17.24 -0.05 -9.36
N LEU A 153 -18.14 0.16 -8.39
CA LEU A 153 -17.83 0.92 -7.18
C LEU A 153 -16.84 0.18 -6.27
N LEU A 154 -16.99 -1.14 -6.17
CA LEU A 154 -16.13 -1.97 -5.33
C LEU A 154 -14.75 -2.19 -5.95
N TRP A 155 -14.69 -2.30 -7.29
CA TRP A 155 -13.42 -2.28 -8.01
C TRP A 155 -12.69 -0.96 -7.78
N ALA A 156 -13.38 0.18 -7.83
CA ALA A 156 -12.74 1.47 -7.59
C ALA A 156 -12.24 1.63 -6.15
N GLU A 157 -12.94 1.06 -5.16
CA GLU A 157 -12.43 0.99 -3.79
C GLU A 157 -11.13 0.20 -3.72
N ASP A 158 -11.06 -0.97 -4.35
CA ASP A 158 -9.85 -1.78 -4.36
C ASP A 158 -8.73 -1.14 -5.18
N ALA A 159 -8.95 -0.94 -6.47
CA ALA A 159 -7.90 -0.58 -7.42
C ALA A 159 -7.49 0.90 -7.32
N LEU A 160 -8.42 1.78 -6.94
CA LEU A 160 -8.21 3.24 -6.90
C LEU A 160 -8.19 3.82 -5.49
N SER A 161 -8.39 2.99 -4.45
CA SER A 161 -8.54 3.48 -3.07
C SER A 161 -9.60 4.58 -2.92
N MET A 162 -10.60 4.56 -3.80
CA MET A 162 -11.64 5.57 -3.90
C MET A 162 -12.91 5.10 -3.18
N PRO A 163 -13.34 5.75 -2.08
CA PRO A 163 -14.54 5.34 -1.37
C PRO A 163 -15.79 5.33 -2.28
N ALA A 164 -16.57 4.24 -2.25
CA ALA A 164 -17.74 4.07 -3.10
C ALA A 164 -18.76 5.22 -2.98
N PRO A 165 -19.06 5.78 -1.79
CA PRO A 165 -19.95 6.93 -1.68
C PRO A 165 -19.40 8.19 -2.37
N MET A 166 -18.08 8.37 -2.39
CA MET A 166 -17.46 9.50 -3.08
C MET A 166 -17.56 9.32 -4.60
N LEU A 167 -17.20 8.15 -5.11
CA LEU A 167 -17.28 7.86 -6.54
C LEU A 167 -18.73 7.95 -7.05
N LYS A 168 -19.70 7.41 -6.30
CA LYS A 168 -21.13 7.50 -6.64
C LYS A 168 -21.59 8.96 -6.80
N ARG A 169 -21.14 9.86 -5.92
CA ARG A 169 -21.44 11.31 -6.02
C ARG A 169 -20.79 11.93 -7.26
N TRP A 170 -19.55 11.55 -7.57
CA TRP A 170 -18.86 12.06 -8.77
C TRP A 170 -19.50 11.57 -10.06
N ILE A 171 -19.93 10.30 -10.11
CA ILE A 171 -20.67 9.75 -11.26
C ILE A 171 -21.96 10.55 -11.49
N ALA A 172 -22.74 10.78 -10.43
CA ALA A 172 -23.97 11.56 -10.52
C ALA A 172 -23.75 13.00 -11.01
N ARG A 173 -22.60 13.60 -10.68
CA ARG A 173 -22.28 15.00 -11.01
C ARG A 173 -21.59 15.18 -12.36
N HIS A 174 -20.74 14.24 -12.76
CA HIS A 174 -19.80 14.41 -13.87
C HIS A 174 -19.87 13.31 -14.93
N GLY A 175 -20.69 12.27 -14.70
CA GLY A 175 -20.69 11.05 -15.51
C GLY A 175 -19.56 10.10 -15.15
N GLU A 176 -19.70 8.84 -15.56
CA GLU A 176 -18.81 7.74 -15.17
C GLU A 176 -17.36 7.93 -15.63
N ALA A 177 -17.16 8.22 -16.92
CA ALA A 177 -15.83 8.39 -17.50
C ALA A 177 -15.03 9.49 -16.78
N LYS A 178 -15.67 10.64 -16.49
CA LYS A 178 -15.00 11.75 -15.80
C LYS A 178 -14.75 11.44 -14.32
N ALA A 179 -15.69 10.79 -13.65
CA ALA A 179 -15.53 10.37 -12.26
C ALA A 179 -14.37 9.38 -12.10
N ARG A 180 -14.22 8.44 -13.04
CA ARG A 180 -13.09 7.51 -13.09
C ARG A 180 -11.77 8.23 -13.32
N ALA A 181 -11.70 9.15 -14.28
CA ALA A 181 -10.50 9.95 -14.53
C ALA A 181 -10.09 10.79 -13.30
N LEU A 182 -11.06 11.34 -12.55
CA LEU A 182 -10.78 12.04 -11.29
C LEU A 182 -10.24 11.10 -10.21
N ALA A 183 -10.76 9.87 -10.14
CA ALA A 183 -10.29 8.88 -9.19
C ALA A 183 -8.88 8.39 -9.52
N GLU A 184 -8.56 8.21 -10.80
CA GLU A 184 -7.21 7.90 -11.26
C GLU A 184 -6.24 9.05 -10.97
N LEU A 185 -6.61 10.30 -11.23
CA LEU A 185 -5.80 11.49 -10.91
C LEU A 185 -5.52 11.62 -9.40
N ALA A 186 -6.47 11.24 -8.55
CA ALA A 186 -6.28 11.26 -7.10
C ALA A 186 -5.17 10.32 -6.62
N LEU A 187 -4.73 9.38 -7.47
CA LEU A 187 -3.65 8.45 -7.17
C LEU A 187 -2.25 9.02 -7.44
N ASP A 188 -2.14 10.10 -8.20
CA ASP A 188 -0.86 10.70 -8.56
C ASP A 188 -0.21 11.36 -7.34
N GLU A 189 1.08 11.12 -7.14
CA GLU A 189 1.89 11.88 -6.21
C GLU A 189 2.18 13.25 -6.84
N ALA A 190 1.92 14.33 -6.09
CA ALA A 190 2.46 15.62 -6.47
C ALA A 190 4.00 15.52 -6.45
N PRO A 191 4.70 16.08 -7.45
CA PRO A 191 6.16 15.95 -7.60
C PRO A 191 6.95 16.45 -6.39
#